data_AF-A0A2A2DM61-F1
#
_entry.id   AF-A0A2A2DM61-F1
#
_cell.length_a   1.000
_cell.length_b   1.000
_cell.length_c   1.000
_cell.angle_alpha   90.00
_cell.angle_beta   90.00
_cell.angle_gamma   90.00
#
_symmetry.space_group_name_H-M   'P 1'
#
loop_
_entity.id
_entity.type
_entity.pdbx_description
1 polymer ?
#
loop_
_entity_poly.entity_id
_entity_poly.type
_entity_poly.pdbx_seq_one_letter_code
_entity_poly.pdbx_strand_id
1 'polypeptide(L)'
;MTTYQERFAEACKTARFESYPLKEGPNSGYLVWDVQHVRDGQKVTIDGPFFTEDEARVSADLLRGTFRGARAYQGIYDRIWNYDPRHEQVTVDQARMSRSLLAIRLGVEVPNNSAQSAKE
;
A
#
# COMPACT_ATOMS: atom_id res chain seq x y z
N MET A 1 -12.67 3.46 -19.60
CA MET A 1 -11.33 3.10 -19.07
C MET A 1 -10.96 4.19 -18.09
N THR A 2 -11.13 3.95 -16.78
CA THR A 2 -10.64 4.89 -15.77
C THR A 2 -9.13 4.96 -15.88
N THR A 3 -8.59 6.17 -15.94
CA THR A 3 -7.14 6.39 -15.97
C THR A 3 -6.51 5.91 -14.67
N TYR A 4 -5.25 5.49 -14.70
CA TYR A 4 -4.52 5.10 -13.48
C TYR A 4 -4.54 6.21 -12.42
N GLN A 5 -4.60 7.47 -12.85
CA GLN A 5 -4.70 8.65 -12.01
C GLN A 5 -6.04 8.71 -11.25
N GLU A 6 -7.17 8.41 -11.90
CA GLU A 6 -8.49 8.38 -11.25
C GLU A 6 -8.58 7.26 -10.20
N ARG A 7 -8.05 6.07 -10.51
CA ARG A 7 -7.99 4.95 -9.56
C ARG A 7 -7.10 5.26 -8.37
N PHE A 8 -5.96 5.89 -8.63
CA PHE A 8 -5.06 6.34 -7.57
C PHE A 8 -5.70 7.43 -6.69
N ALA A 9 -6.40 8.40 -7.29
CA ALA A 9 -7.09 9.46 -6.56
C ALA A 9 -8.23 8.90 -5.68
N GLU A 10 -8.97 7.90 -6.17
CA GLU A 10 -9.99 7.21 -5.38
C GLU A 10 -9.37 6.41 -4.23
N ALA A 11 -8.32 5.65 -4.51
CA ALA A 11 -7.59 4.91 -3.49
C ALA A 11 -6.97 5.80 -2.41
N CYS A 12 -6.51 7.00 -2.78
CA CYS A 12 -5.91 7.93 -1.85
C CYS A 12 -6.90 8.49 -0.81
N LYS A 13 -8.21 8.42 -1.07
CA LYS A 13 -9.24 8.76 -0.07
C LYS A 13 -9.20 7.83 1.15
N THR A 14 -8.71 6.61 0.97
CA THR A 14 -8.58 5.62 2.03
C THR A 14 -7.20 5.78 2.68
N ALA A 15 -7.17 6.15 3.96
CA ALA A 15 -5.95 6.32 4.75
C ALA A 15 -5.82 5.30 5.90
N ARG A 16 -6.64 4.24 5.86
CA ARG A 16 -6.70 3.18 6.86
C ARG A 16 -6.68 1.83 6.14
N PHE A 17 -6.03 0.85 6.73
CA PHE A 17 -6.09 -0.53 6.24
C PHE A 17 -7.49 -1.10 6.39
N GLU A 18 -7.90 -1.90 5.41
CA GLU A 18 -9.17 -2.62 5.47
C GLU A 18 -9.13 -3.69 6.57
N SER A 19 -10.16 -3.73 7.41
CA SER A 19 -10.29 -4.75 8.45
C SER A 19 -10.51 -6.11 7.82
N TYR A 20 -9.73 -7.11 8.22
CA TYR A 20 -9.93 -8.49 7.80
C TYR A 20 -10.49 -9.34 8.95
N PRO A 21 -11.61 -10.06 8.74
CA PRO A 21 -12.14 -10.95 9.76
C PRO A 21 -11.25 -12.20 9.89
N LEU A 22 -10.65 -12.39 11.06
CA LEU A 22 -9.94 -13.62 11.42
C LEU A 22 -10.81 -14.47 12.35
N LYS A 23 -10.38 -15.71 12.63
CA LYS A 23 -11.13 -16.64 13.49
C LYS A 23 -11.41 -16.06 14.88
N GLU A 24 -10.60 -15.12 15.34
CA GLU A 24 -10.70 -14.48 16.65
C GLU A 24 -11.66 -13.27 16.67
N GLY A 25 -12.16 -12.81 15.51
CA GLY A 25 -13.11 -11.70 15.45
C GLY A 25 -13.10 -10.88 14.14
N PRO A 26 -14.12 -10.02 13.93
CA PRO A 26 -14.30 -9.27 12.68
C PRO A 26 -13.27 -8.14 12.47
N ASN A 27 -12.61 -7.65 13.53
CA ASN A 27 -11.59 -6.59 13.47
C ASN A 27 -10.19 -7.08 13.86
N SER A 28 -10.01 -8.39 13.87
CA SER A 28 -8.82 -9.05 14.38
C SER A 28 -7.62 -8.96 13.45
N GLY A 29 -7.81 -8.59 12.19
CA GLY A 29 -6.72 -8.38 11.24
C GLY A 29 -6.90 -7.14 10.39
N TYR A 30 -5.85 -6.80 9.65
CA TYR A 30 -5.87 -5.78 8.63
C TYR A 30 -5.17 -6.27 7.35
N LEU A 31 -5.68 -5.80 6.21
CA LEU A 31 -5.13 -6.07 4.90
C LEU A 31 -4.07 -5.04 4.54
N VAL A 32 -2.92 -5.54 4.12
CA VAL A 32 -1.83 -4.76 3.53
C VAL A 32 -1.62 -5.26 2.11
N TRP A 33 -1.36 -4.35 1.19
CA TRP A 33 -1.09 -4.70 -0.19
C TRP A 33 0.37 -4.44 -0.54
N ASP A 34 1.05 -5.43 -1.10
CA ASP A 34 2.45 -5.36 -1.48
C ASP A 34 2.62 -5.73 -2.95
N VAL A 35 3.60 -5.14 -3.63
CA VAL A 35 3.99 -5.53 -4.98
C VAL A 35 5.14 -6.52 -4.88
N GLN A 36 4.88 -7.76 -5.29
CA GLN A 36 5.90 -8.80 -5.32
C GLN A 36 6.24 -9.18 -6.76
N HIS A 37 7.48 -9.57 -6.96
CA HIS A 37 7.99 -10.12 -8.21
C HIS A 37 8.73 -11.43 -7.92
N VAL A 38 8.60 -12.39 -8.84
CA VAL A 38 9.33 -13.66 -8.74
C VAL A 38 10.70 -13.51 -9.39
N ARG A 39 11.75 -13.51 -8.57
CA ARG A 39 13.14 -13.50 -9.00
C ARG A 39 13.81 -14.78 -8.51
N ASP A 40 14.43 -15.53 -9.42
CA ASP A 40 15.14 -16.78 -9.11
C ASP A 40 14.30 -17.79 -8.29
N GLY A 41 12.99 -17.88 -8.60
CA GLY A 41 12.05 -18.76 -7.91
C GLY A 41 11.57 -18.27 -6.54
N GLN A 42 12.07 -17.13 -6.06
CA GLN A 42 11.66 -16.51 -4.80
C GLN A 42 10.75 -15.30 -5.05
N LYS A 43 9.72 -15.16 -4.20
CA LYS A 43 8.88 -13.96 -4.19
C LYS A 43 9.61 -12.86 -3.42
N VAL A 44 9.96 -11.79 -4.12
CA VAL A 44 10.63 -10.63 -3.53
C VAL A 44 9.65 -9.46 -3.56
N THR A 45 9.43 -8.82 -2.41
CA THR A 45 8.69 -7.57 -2.32
C THR A 45 9.53 -6.46 -2.93
N ILE A 46 9.00 -5.83 -3.98
CA ILE A 46 9.67 -4.76 -4.73
C ILE A 46 9.21 -3.39 -4.22
N ASP A 47 7.93 -3.28 -3.90
CA ASP A 47 7.29 -2.01 -3.54
C ASP A 47 6.10 -2.27 -2.62
N GLY A 48 5.76 -1.29 -1.78
CA GLY A 48 4.78 -1.43 -0.71
C GLY A 48 5.41 -1.22 0.67
N PRO A 49 4.61 -1.22 1.74
CA PRO A 49 3.19 -1.55 1.81
C PRO A 49 2.25 -0.49 1.20
N PHE A 50 1.05 -0.89 0.80
CA PHE A 50 -0.03 -0.03 0.29
C PHE A 50 -1.33 -0.26 1.05
N PHE A 51 -2.21 0.76 1.04
CA PHE A 51 -3.50 0.70 1.75
C PHE A 51 -4.57 -0.04 0.95
N THR A 52 -4.55 0.07 -0.38
CA THR A 52 -5.57 -0.51 -1.25
C THR A 52 -4.97 -1.37 -2.37
N GLU A 53 -5.79 -2.28 -2.89
CA GLU A 53 -5.43 -3.12 -4.03
C GLU A 53 -5.09 -2.28 -5.27
N ASP A 54 -5.85 -1.21 -5.53
CA ASP A 54 -5.66 -0.36 -6.68
C ASP A 54 -4.30 0.35 -6.67
N GLU A 55 -3.80 0.79 -5.52
CA GLU A 55 -2.44 1.38 -5.41
C GLU A 55 -1.37 0.38 -5.80
N ALA A 56 -1.46 -0.83 -5.24
CA ALA A 56 -0.51 -1.90 -5.53
C ALA A 56 -0.59 -2.34 -7.00
N ARG A 57 -1.78 -2.38 -7.61
CA ARG A 57 -1.96 -2.69 -9.03
C ARG A 57 -1.34 -1.61 -9.92
N VAL A 58 -1.61 -0.33 -9.64
CA VAL A 58 -1.01 0.78 -10.38
C VAL A 58 0.52 0.74 -10.27
N SER A 59 1.06 0.49 -9.09
CA SER A 59 2.52 0.33 -8.92
C SER A 59 3.05 -0.87 -9.72
N ALA A 60 2.38 -2.02 -9.64
CA ALA A 60 2.78 -3.22 -10.36
C ALA A 60 2.78 -3.03 -11.88
N ASP A 61 1.77 -2.35 -12.44
CA ASP A 61 1.71 -2.03 -13.87
C ASP A 61 2.83 -1.07 -14.30
N LEU A 62 3.17 -0.08 -13.48
CA LEU A 62 4.31 0.81 -13.73
C LEU A 62 5.65 0.05 -13.67
N LEU A 63 5.79 -0.86 -12.71
CA LEU A 63 7.01 -1.66 -12.50
C LEU A 63 7.14 -2.80 -13.49
N ARG A 64 6.08 -3.16 -14.22
CA ARG A 64 6.07 -4.27 -15.18
C ARG A 64 7.09 -4.09 -16.32
N GLY A 65 7.46 -2.85 -16.63
CA GLY A 65 8.53 -2.53 -17.58
C GLY A 65 9.92 -2.95 -17.11
N THR A 66 10.19 -2.86 -15.80
CA THR A 66 11.49 -3.18 -15.18
C THR A 66 11.53 -4.61 -14.64
N PHE A 67 10.43 -5.05 -14.02
CA PHE A 67 10.30 -6.36 -13.39
C PHE A 67 9.18 -7.15 -14.08
N ARG A 68 9.55 -8.07 -14.97
CA ARG A 68 8.58 -8.90 -15.70
C ARG A 68 7.78 -9.76 -14.72
N GLY A 69 6.48 -9.45 -14.57
CA GLY A 69 5.59 -10.21 -13.69
C GLY A 69 5.45 -9.66 -12.27
N ALA A 70 5.78 -8.38 -12.05
CA ALA A 70 5.33 -7.68 -10.84
C ALA A 70 3.79 -7.78 -10.70
N ARG A 71 3.31 -8.14 -9.52
CA ARG A 71 1.89 -8.27 -9.20
C ARG A 71 1.61 -7.77 -7.79
N ALA A 72 0.39 -7.25 -7.60
CA ALA A 72 -0.15 -6.96 -6.29
C ALA A 72 -0.45 -8.27 -5.55
N TYR A 73 -0.06 -8.35 -4.28
CA TYR A 73 -0.32 -9.42 -3.34
C TYR A 73 -0.92 -8.84 -2.07
N GLN A 74 -1.90 -9.56 -1.51
CA GLN A 74 -2.44 -9.24 -0.19
C GLN A 74 -1.61 -9.93 0.89
N GLY A 75 -1.16 -9.16 1.88
CA GLY A 75 -0.67 -9.62 3.17
C GLY A 75 -1.75 -9.43 4.22
N ILE A 76 -2.02 -10.47 5.00
CA ILE A 76 -2.93 -10.40 6.15
C ILE A 76 -2.08 -10.26 7.40
N TYR A 77 -2.25 -9.16 8.11
CA TYR A 77 -1.63 -8.93 9.40
C TYR A 77 -2.65 -9.09 10.51
N ASP A 78 -2.24 -9.71 11.61
CA ASP A 78 -3.08 -9.97 12.76
C ASP A 78 -2.86 -8.89 13.84
N ARG A 79 -3.93 -8.46 14.52
CA ARG A 79 -3.95 -7.45 15.59
C ARG A 79 -4.13 -8.05 16.98
N ILE A 80 -4.25 -9.36 17.10
CA ILE A 80 -4.52 -10.07 18.36
C ILE A 80 -3.28 -10.83 18.79
N TRP A 81 -2.64 -11.53 17.87
CA TRP A 81 -1.42 -12.27 18.07
C TRP A 81 -0.21 -11.37 17.78
N ASN A 82 0.56 -11.05 18.83
CA ASN A 82 1.73 -10.17 18.77
C ASN A 82 1.42 -8.70 18.37
N TYR A 83 0.35 -8.14 18.94
CA TYR A 83 0.01 -6.73 18.76
C TYR A 83 1.06 -5.81 19.38
N ASP A 84 1.91 -5.23 18.54
CA ASP A 84 2.70 -4.08 18.91
C ASP A 84 2.15 -2.85 18.16
N PRO A 85 1.59 -1.85 18.88
CA PRO A 85 1.01 -0.67 18.24
C PRO A 85 2.06 0.15 17.48
N ARG A 86 3.35 0.02 17.82
CA ARG A 86 4.43 0.67 17.08
C ARG A 86 4.65 0.00 15.73
N HIS A 87 4.46 -1.31 15.64
CA HIS A 87 4.59 -2.03 14.38
C HIS A 87 3.49 -1.62 13.39
N GLU A 88 2.24 -1.48 13.87
CA GLU A 88 1.16 -0.95 13.05
C GLU A 88 1.46 0.48 12.56
N GLN A 89 1.97 1.35 13.44
CA GLN A 89 2.35 2.72 13.07
C GLN A 89 3.47 2.77 12.03
N VAL A 90 4.49 1.93 12.17
CA VAL A 90 5.59 1.82 11.20
C VAL A 90 5.05 1.37 9.84
N THR A 91 4.16 0.38 9.80
CA THR A 91 3.56 -0.10 8.55
C THR A 91 2.68 0.98 7.90
N VAL A 92 1.92 1.76 8.69
CA VAL A 92 1.16 2.91 8.19
C VAL A 92 2.09 3.97 7.61
N ASP A 93 3.18 4.29 8.29
CA ASP A 93 4.15 5.30 7.86
C ASP A 93 4.86 4.89 6.56
N GLN A 94 5.31 3.65 6.48
CA GLN A 94 5.87 3.06 5.26
C GLN A 94 4.86 3.07 4.11
N ALA A 95 3.58 2.84 4.39
CA ALA A 95 2.54 2.90 3.36
C ALA A 95 2.29 4.32 2.86
N ARG A 96 2.37 5.33 3.73
CA ARG A 96 2.31 6.75 3.33
C ARG A 96 3.52 7.16 2.50
N MET A 97 4.71 6.67 2.83
CA MET A 97 5.91 6.91 2.03
C MET A 97 5.78 6.28 0.64
N SER A 98 5.35 5.02 0.56
CA SER A 98 5.15 4.29 -0.70
C SER A 98 4.11 4.99 -1.59
N ARG A 99 3.00 5.45 -1.00
CA ARG A 99 1.99 6.27 -1.69
C ARG A 99 2.58 7.57 -2.24
N SER A 100 3.40 8.26 -1.46
CA SER A 100 4.06 9.50 -1.89
C SER A 100 4.99 9.27 -3.07
N LEU A 101 5.77 8.18 -3.04
CA LEU A 101 6.64 7.79 -4.15
C LEU A 101 5.85 7.43 -5.41
N LEU A 102 4.73 6.71 -5.25
CA LEU A 102 3.85 6.34 -6.37
C LEU A 102 3.25 7.59 -7.04
N ALA A 103 2.80 8.55 -6.24
CA ALA A 103 2.22 9.78 -6.75
C ALA A 103 3.25 10.62 -7.53
N ILE A 104 4.47 10.74 -7.01
CA ILE A 104 5.59 11.39 -7.73
C ILE A 104 5.84 10.69 -9.07
N ARG A 105 5.84 9.35 -9.10
CA ARG A 105 6.03 8.58 -10.33
C ARG A 105 4.88 8.75 -11.34
N LEU A 106 3.65 8.94 -10.85
CA LEU A 106 2.46 9.19 -11.68
C LEU A 106 2.34 10.67 -12.13
N GLY A 107 3.13 11.58 -11.56
CA GLY A 107 3.01 13.02 -11.77
C GLY A 107 1.73 13.61 -11.19
N VAL A 108 1.16 12.96 -10.16
CA VAL A 108 -0.08 13.38 -9.49
C VAL A 108 0.28 13.96 -8.12
N GLU A 109 -0.31 15.10 -7.75
CA GLU A 109 -0.18 15.60 -6.39
C GLU A 109 -0.90 14.65 -5.43
N VAL A 110 -0.15 14.07 -4.48
CA VAL A 110 -0.77 13.39 -3.34
C VAL A 110 -1.66 14.43 -2.66
N PRO A 111 -2.93 14.15 -2.33
CA PRO A 111 -3.68 15.00 -1.42
C PRO A 111 -2.94 15.04 -0.09
N ASN A 112 -2.19 16.13 0.08
CA ASN A 112 -1.36 16.43 1.22
C ASN A 112 -2.28 16.64 2.43
N ASN A 113 -2.43 15.63 3.27
CA ASN A 113 -2.90 15.84 4.64
C ASN A 113 -1.73 16.12 5.61
N SER A 114 -0.51 16.33 5.09
CA SER A 114 0.71 16.47 5.90
C SER A 114 1.59 17.67 5.53
N ALA A 115 1.08 18.66 4.79
CA ALA A 115 1.81 19.91 4.50
C ALA A 115 1.20 21.15 5.18
N GLN A 116 0.61 20.98 6.37
CA GLN A 116 0.15 22.08 7.23
C GLN A 116 0.91 22.15 8.57
N SER A 117 2.14 21.64 8.62
CA SER A 117 3.06 21.84 9.75
C SER A 117 4.46 22.16 9.26
N ALA A 118 4.57 23.24 8.47
CA ALA A 118 5.82 23.96 8.23
C ALA A 118 5.47 25.34 7.64
N LYS A 119 4.83 26.18 8.44
CA LYS A 119 4.95 27.63 8.30
C LYS A 119 5.56 28.12 9.61
N GLU A 120 6.86 28.37 9.54
CA GLU A 120 7.52 29.35 10.43
C GLU A 120 6.88 30.74 10.24
#